data_AF-A0A8X6GL85-F1
#
_entry.id   AF-A0A8X6GL85-F1
#
_cell.length_a   1.000
_cell.length_b   1.000
_cell.length_c   1.000
_cell.angle_alpha   90.00
_cell.angle_beta   90.00
_cell.angle_gamma   90.00
#
_symmetry.space_group_name_H-M   'P 1'
#
loop_
_entity.id
_entity.type
_entity.pdbx_description
1 polymer ?
#
loop_
_entity_poly.entity_id
_entity_poly.type
_entity_poly.pdbx_seq_one_letter_code
_entity_poly.pdbx_strand_id
1 'polypeptide(L)'
;MKKKTGWKSNMPVDALQQCYHQDFLQDMETIRAPIDRMHFAGTETATKWSGYLDGAVEAGERAAREVLYRMRKITKDQIWVEEPPSQEVIPEPFEKGFIEKCLPTVEGFLTTISLSTVVGAAAILYFRYPKYFTRLNFI
;
A
#
# COMPACT_ATOMS: atom_id res chain seq x y z
N MET A 1 6.83 15.88 -22.49
CA MET A 1 6.44 14.48 -22.23
C MET A 1 7.67 13.60 -22.18
N LYS A 2 8.20 13.29 -20.99
CA LYS A 2 9.29 12.31 -20.84
C LYS A 2 8.67 10.91 -20.81
N LYS A 3 8.99 10.05 -21.77
CA LYS A 3 8.61 8.63 -21.75
C LYS A 3 9.29 7.97 -20.54
N LYS A 4 8.54 7.60 -19.50
CA LYS A 4 9.04 6.72 -18.46
C LYS A 4 9.07 5.29 -19.01
N THR A 5 10.21 4.94 -19.58
CA THR A 5 10.54 3.58 -19.98
C THR A 5 10.86 2.75 -18.72
N GLY A 6 9.83 2.31 -18.01
CA GLY A 6 9.94 1.47 -16.81
C GLY A 6 9.63 0.00 -17.06
N TRP A 7 8.90 -0.33 -18.13
CA TRP A 7 8.45 -1.70 -18.39
C TRP A 7 9.55 -2.58 -18.97
N LYS A 8 10.04 -3.53 -18.18
CA LYS A 8 10.92 -4.63 -18.62
C LYS A 8 10.12 -5.92 -18.57
N SER A 9 10.17 -6.70 -19.66
CA SER A 9 9.40 -7.94 -19.81
C SER A 9 9.73 -9.02 -18.78
N ASN A 10 10.87 -8.94 -18.09
CA ASN A 10 11.36 -9.95 -17.14
C ASN A 10 11.48 -9.42 -15.70
N MET A 11 10.64 -8.47 -15.27
CA MET A 11 10.63 -8.06 -13.87
C MET A 11 9.96 -9.12 -12.98
N PRO A 12 10.50 -9.38 -11.77
CA PRO A 12 9.81 -10.22 -10.79
C PRO A 12 8.48 -9.57 -10.39
N VAL A 13 7.46 -10.39 -10.13
CA VAL A 13 6.07 -9.95 -9.91
C VAL A 13 5.95 -8.93 -8.78
N ASP A 14 6.77 -9.06 -7.74
CA ASP A 14 6.80 -8.13 -6.60
C ASP A 14 7.28 -6.72 -7.00
N ALA A 15 8.26 -6.66 -7.90
CA ALA A 15 8.75 -5.40 -8.45
C ALA A 15 7.73 -4.75 -9.40
N LEU A 16 6.95 -5.56 -10.13
CA LEU A 16 5.86 -5.06 -10.96
C LEU A 16 4.80 -4.41 -10.08
N GLN A 17 4.31 -5.08 -9.03
CA GLN A 17 3.30 -4.52 -8.13
C GLN A 17 3.74 -3.16 -7.53
N GLN A 18 5.01 -3.06 -7.11
CA GLN A 18 5.59 -1.83 -6.59
C GLN A 18 5.67 -0.73 -7.68
N CYS A 19 6.11 -1.07 -8.90
CA CYS A 19 6.19 -0.14 -10.02
C CYS A 19 4.81 0.34 -10.48
N TYR A 20 3.83 -0.55 -10.61
CA TYR A 20 2.45 -0.17 -10.94
C TYR A 20 1.86 0.79 -9.92
N HIS A 21 2.08 0.54 -8.63
CA HIS A 21 1.60 1.44 -7.58
C HIS A 21 2.28 2.82 -7.65
N GLN A 22 3.58 2.86 -7.96
CA GLN A 22 4.33 4.11 -8.09
C GLN A 22 3.95 4.89 -9.36
N ASP A 23 3.77 4.20 -10.49
CA ASP A 23 3.38 4.78 -11.77
C ASP A 23 1.94 5.30 -11.69
N PHE A 24 1.02 4.54 -11.09
CA PHE A 24 -0.36 4.97 -10.88
C PHE A 24 -0.47 6.23 -10.01
N LEU A 25 0.26 6.28 -8.89
CA LEU A 25 0.26 7.47 -8.03
C LEU A 25 0.83 8.71 -8.74
N GLN A 26 1.83 8.51 -9.60
CA GLN A 26 2.38 9.58 -10.42
C GLN A 26 1.44 10.04 -11.53
N ASP A 27 0.71 9.12 -12.13
CA ASP A 27 -0.33 9.43 -13.12
C ASP A 27 -1.45 10.24 -12.47
N MET A 28 -1.90 9.86 -11.26
CA MET A 28 -2.90 10.63 -10.51
C MET A 28 -2.46 12.06 -10.18
N GLU A 29 -1.18 12.27 -9.82
CA GLU A 29 -0.65 13.61 -9.62
C GLU A 29 -0.66 14.44 -10.91
N THR A 30 -0.41 13.79 -12.05
CA THR A 30 -0.39 14.45 -13.36
C THR A 30 -1.81 14.79 -13.84
N ILE A 31 -2.79 13.92 -13.62
CA ILE A 31 -4.18 14.08 -14.08
C ILE A 31 -4.86 15.27 -13.37
N ARG A 32 -4.53 15.51 -12.10
CA ARG A 32 -5.09 16.65 -11.33
C ARG A 32 -4.28 17.95 -11.49
N ALA A 33 -3.10 17.90 -12.10
CA ALA A 33 -2.23 19.07 -12.23
C ALA A 33 -2.88 20.13 -13.14
N PRO A 34 -2.98 21.40 -12.70
CA PRO A 34 -3.60 22.43 -13.52
C PRO A 34 -2.73 22.77 -14.74
N ILE A 35 -3.39 22.97 -15.89
CA ILE A 35 -2.74 23.41 -17.14
C ILE A 35 -3.14 24.87 -17.39
N ASP A 36 -2.19 25.78 -17.19
CA ASP A 36 -2.41 27.24 -17.22
C ASP A 36 -3.55 27.70 -16.30
N ARG A 37 -4.75 27.93 -16.85
CA ARG A 37 -5.97 28.34 -16.15
C ARG A 37 -7.03 27.24 -16.09
N MET A 38 -6.77 26.08 -16.67
CA MET A 38 -7.64 24.92 -16.64
C MET A 38 -7.32 24.09 -15.40
N HIS A 39 -8.32 23.90 -14.55
CA HIS A 39 -8.27 23.03 -13.38
C HIS A 39 -9.15 21.82 -13.64
N PHE A 40 -8.66 20.63 -13.30
CA PHE A 40 -9.35 19.36 -13.54
C PHE A 40 -10.09 18.94 -12.28
N ALA A 41 -11.38 18.65 -12.38
CA ALA A 41 -12.18 17.98 -11.35
C ALA A 41 -12.62 16.60 -11.88
N GLY A 42 -13.51 15.93 -11.16
CA GLY A 42 -14.02 14.60 -11.52
C GLY A 42 -13.59 13.54 -10.51
N THR A 43 -14.38 12.48 -10.40
CA THR A 43 -14.21 11.41 -9.41
C THR A 43 -12.85 10.74 -9.52
N GLU A 44 -12.27 10.70 -10.71
CA GLU A 44 -10.95 10.13 -11.00
C GLU A 44 -9.80 10.98 -10.45
N THR A 45 -10.06 12.25 -10.12
CA THR A 45 -9.05 13.17 -9.54
C THR A 45 -9.10 13.24 -8.02
N ALA A 46 -10.05 12.55 -7.38
CA ALA A 46 -10.22 12.50 -5.94
C ALA A 46 -9.13 11.66 -5.25
N THR A 47 -8.76 12.03 -4.02
CA THR A 47 -7.79 11.26 -3.22
C THR A 47 -8.47 10.20 -2.35
N LYS A 48 -9.71 10.46 -1.91
CA LYS A 48 -10.55 9.50 -1.21
C LYS A 48 -11.74 9.14 -2.10
N TRP A 49 -12.17 7.88 -2.00
CA TRP A 49 -13.37 7.39 -2.69
C TRP A 49 -13.45 7.72 -4.18
N SER A 50 -12.31 7.63 -4.88
CA SER A 50 -12.26 7.82 -6.34
C SER A 50 -13.22 6.83 -7.03
N GLY A 51 -14.00 7.34 -7.99
CA GLY A 51 -15.09 6.61 -8.66
C GLY A 51 -16.44 6.65 -7.95
N TYR A 52 -16.53 7.22 -6.73
CA TYR A 52 -17.78 7.39 -5.99
C TYR A 52 -18.23 8.85 -5.96
N LEU A 53 -19.49 9.09 -5.61
CA LEU A 53 -20.05 10.44 -5.49
C LEU A 53 -19.26 11.32 -4.52
N ASP A 54 -18.77 10.74 -3.41
CA ASP A 54 -17.96 11.45 -2.42
C ASP A 54 -16.66 12.00 -3.03
N GLY A 55 -15.97 11.16 -3.83
CA GLY A 55 -14.82 11.61 -4.61
C GLY A 55 -15.17 12.70 -5.62
N ALA A 56 -16.39 12.71 -6.20
CA ALA A 56 -16.82 13.76 -7.11
C ALA A 56 -16.91 15.12 -6.40
N VAL A 57 -17.47 15.11 -5.18
CA VAL A 57 -17.60 16.28 -4.31
C VAL A 57 -16.22 16.78 -3.89
N GLU A 58 -15.38 15.90 -3.34
CA GLU A 58 -14.00 16.22 -2.92
C GLU A 58 -13.22 16.89 -4.07
N ALA A 59 -13.23 16.26 -5.25
CA ALA A 59 -12.50 16.73 -6.41
C ALA A 59 -13.01 18.09 -6.92
N GLY A 60 -14.33 18.29 -6.91
CA GLY A 60 -14.99 19.51 -7.35
C GLY A 60 -14.71 20.70 -6.42
N GLU A 61 -14.85 20.49 -5.11
CA GLU A 61 -14.53 21.51 -4.12
C GLU A 61 -13.06 21.91 -4.18
N ARG A 62 -12.15 20.93 -4.24
CA ARG A 62 -10.72 21.21 -4.36
C ARG A 62 -10.39 21.96 -5.67
N ALA A 63 -10.99 21.61 -6.81
CA ALA A 63 -10.80 22.37 -8.05
C ALA A 63 -11.23 23.84 -7.90
N ALA A 64 -12.39 24.07 -7.28
CA ALA A 64 -12.88 25.41 -7.02
C ALA A 64 -11.93 26.19 -6.10
N ARG A 65 -11.41 25.54 -5.04
CA ARG A 65 -10.42 26.15 -4.14
C ARG A 65 -9.10 26.46 -4.84
N GLU A 66 -8.62 25.62 -5.76
CA GLU A 66 -7.44 25.95 -6.57
C GLU A 66 -7.63 27.19 -7.44
N VAL A 67 -8.82 27.36 -8.03
CA VAL A 67 -9.17 28.58 -8.76
C VAL A 67 -9.20 29.79 -7.81
N LEU A 68 -9.83 29.65 -6.63
CA LEU A 68 -9.85 30.72 -5.62
C LEU A 68 -8.44 31.09 -5.14
N TYR A 69 -7.54 30.12 -4.99
CA TYR A 69 -6.14 30.34 -4.65
C TYR A 69 -5.42 31.12 -5.76
N ARG A 70 -5.64 30.77 -7.04
CA ARG A 70 -5.13 31.55 -8.19
C ARG A 70 -5.68 32.98 -8.22
N MET A 71 -6.92 33.18 -7.78
CA MET A 71 -7.54 34.50 -7.59
C MET A 71 -7.06 35.22 -6.32
N ARG A 72 -6.13 34.64 -5.54
CA ARG A 72 -5.61 35.17 -4.27
C ARG A 72 -6.69 35.43 -3.21
N LYS A 73 -7.79 34.67 -3.26
CA LYS A 73 -8.88 34.75 -2.28
C LYS A 73 -8.67 33.86 -1.06
N ILE A 74 -7.91 32.77 -1.23
CA ILE A 74 -7.58 31.81 -0.17
C ILE A 74 -6.08 31.51 -0.18
N THR A 75 -5.60 30.91 0.90
CA THR A 75 -4.22 30.43 1.04
C THR A 75 -4.07 28.97 0.59
N LYS A 76 -2.82 28.51 0.38
CA LYS A 76 -2.54 27.17 -0.19
C LYS A 76 -2.96 26.03 0.73
N ASP A 77 -2.86 26.23 2.04
CA ASP A 77 -3.31 25.32 3.10
C ASP A 77 -4.82 25.07 3.07
N GLN A 78 -5.60 26.04 2.57
CA GLN A 78 -7.05 25.92 2.48
C GLN A 78 -7.54 25.18 1.22
N ILE A 79 -6.64 24.74 0.33
CA ILE A 79 -7.04 23.98 -0.87
C ILE A 79 -7.51 22.57 -0.47
N TRP A 80 -6.76 21.94 0.43
CA TRP A 80 -7.04 20.59 0.92
C TRP A 80 -7.66 20.68 2.31
N VAL A 81 -8.98 20.56 2.35
CA VAL A 81 -9.75 20.60 3.60
C VAL A 81 -10.27 19.20 3.84
N GLU A 82 -10.02 18.69 5.05
CA GLU A 82 -10.63 17.43 5.48
C GLU A 82 -12.07 17.69 5.93
N GLU A 83 -12.99 16.91 5.39
CA GLU A 83 -14.40 17.01 5.75
C GLU A 83 -14.62 16.49 7.19
N PRO A 84 -15.37 17.22 8.03
CA PRO A 84 -15.71 16.73 9.36
C PRO A 84 -16.50 15.42 9.26
N PRO A 85 -16.32 14.48 10.20
CA PRO A 85 -17.05 13.21 10.17
C PRO A 85 -18.55 13.48 10.28
N SER A 86 -19.34 12.73 9.51
CA SER A 86 -20.79 12.84 9.54
C SER A 86 -21.34 12.42 10.92
N GLN A 87 -22.32 13.16 11.42
CA GLN A 87 -22.98 12.85 12.69
C GLN A 87 -24.07 11.78 12.54
N GLU A 88 -24.62 11.63 11.34
CA GLU A 88 -25.72 10.70 11.04
C GLU A 88 -25.21 9.30 10.68
N VAL A 89 -24.11 9.23 9.94
CA VAL A 89 -23.48 7.98 9.49
C VAL A 89 -22.11 7.86 10.16
N ILE A 90 -22.09 7.17 11.30
CA ILE A 90 -20.87 6.95 12.08
C ILE A 90 -20.14 5.72 11.50
N PRO A 91 -18.87 5.85 11.05
CA PRO A 91 -18.09 4.70 10.61
C PRO A 91 -17.64 3.89 11.84
N GLU A 92 -18.06 2.63 11.90
CA GLU A 92 -17.49 1.68 12.87
C GLU A 92 -16.08 1.28 12.42
N PRO A 93 -15.10 1.21 13.34
CA PRO A 93 -13.74 0.81 12.99
C PRO A 93 -13.71 -0.64 12.53
N PHE A 94 -13.00 -0.91 11.45
CA PHE A 94 -12.75 -2.27 10.99
C PHE A 94 -11.66 -2.92 11.84
N GLU A 95 -12.06 -3.64 12.88
CA GLU A 95 -11.15 -4.39 13.75
C GLU A 95 -10.88 -5.79 13.20
N LYS A 96 -9.64 -6.03 12.80
CA LYS A 96 -9.18 -7.38 12.45
C LYS A 96 -8.98 -8.21 13.72
N GLY A 97 -9.46 -9.45 13.70
CA GLY A 97 -9.27 -10.40 14.81
C GLY A 97 -7.79 -10.74 15.05
N PHE A 98 -7.48 -11.25 16.24
CA PHE A 98 -6.11 -11.68 16.57
C PHE A 98 -5.57 -12.72 15.58
N ILE A 99 -6.37 -13.74 15.28
CA ILE A 99 -5.98 -14.79 14.34
C ILE A 99 -5.82 -14.24 12.92
N GLU A 100 -6.67 -13.31 12.48
CA GLU A 100 -6.53 -12.65 11.17
C GLU A 100 -5.23 -11.82 11.08
N LYS A 101 -4.79 -11.22 12.19
CA LYS A 101 -3.52 -10.49 12.27
C LYS A 101 -2.31 -11.43 12.32
N CYS A 102 -2.44 -12.59 12.95
CA CYS A 102 -1.34 -13.51 13.21
C CYS A 102 -1.23 -14.68 12.22
N LEU A 103 -2.20 -14.87 11.34
CA LEU A 103 -2.15 -15.92 10.32
C LEU A 103 -1.02 -15.62 9.32
N PRO A 104 -0.04 -16.54 9.17
CA PRO A 104 1.01 -16.36 8.18
C PRO A 104 0.43 -16.49 6.77
N THR A 105 1.06 -15.84 5.81
CA THR A 105 0.84 -16.12 4.39
C THR A 105 1.16 -17.59 4.09
N VAL A 106 0.60 -18.18 3.03
CA VAL A 106 0.82 -19.58 2.64
C VAL A 106 2.31 -19.93 2.55
N GLU A 107 3.14 -19.04 2.02
CA GLU A 107 4.60 -19.22 1.98
C GLU A 107 5.23 -19.21 3.38
N GLY A 108 4.80 -18.28 4.25
CA GLY A 108 5.18 -18.26 5.67
C GLY A 108 4.80 -19.55 6.40
N PHE A 109 3.63 -20.11 6.08
CA PHE A 109 3.20 -21.39 6.65
C PHE A 109 4.07 -22.55 6.16
N LEU A 110 4.32 -22.66 4.86
CA LEU A 110 5.17 -23.72 4.30
C LEU A 110 6.62 -23.65 4.80
N THR A 111 7.15 -22.44 4.98
CA THR A 111 8.49 -22.22 5.55
C THR A 111 8.56 -22.62 7.02
N THR A 112 7.51 -22.37 7.82
CA THR A 112 7.48 -22.88 9.20
C THR A 112 7.42 -24.41 9.26
N ILE A 113 6.69 -25.07 8.36
CA ILE A 113 6.63 -26.53 8.29
C ILE A 113 8.00 -27.12 7.90
N SER A 114 8.66 -26.54 6.90
CA SER A 114 9.96 -27.04 6.43
C SER A 114 11.04 -26.87 7.51
N LEU A 115 11.09 -25.71 8.18
CA LEU A 115 12.03 -25.47 9.26
C LEU A 115 11.79 -26.40 10.46
N SER A 116 10.52 -26.58 10.86
CA SER A 116 10.15 -27.52 11.93
C SER A 116 10.57 -28.96 11.59
N THR A 117 10.41 -29.37 10.33
CA THR A 117 10.76 -30.73 9.90
C THR A 117 12.27 -30.96 9.95
N VAL A 118 13.07 -29.98 9.52
CA VAL A 118 14.54 -30.08 9.56
C VAL A 118 15.05 -30.12 11.01
N VAL A 119 14.54 -29.24 11.87
CA VAL A 119 14.93 -29.21 13.30
C VAL A 119 14.53 -30.51 13.99
N GLY A 120 13.33 -31.02 13.72
CA GLY A 120 12.87 -32.31 14.25
C GLY A 120 13.77 -33.47 13.82
N ALA A 121 14.14 -33.55 12.55
CA ALA A 121 15.04 -34.59 12.05
C ALA A 121 16.44 -34.50 12.67
N ALA A 122 17.00 -33.30 12.82
CA ALA A 122 18.29 -33.10 13.47
C ALA A 122 18.28 -33.53 14.95
N ALA A 123 17.21 -33.21 15.68
CA ALA A 123 17.03 -33.66 17.06
C ALA A 123 16.95 -35.18 17.15
N ILE A 124 16.19 -35.84 16.27
CA ILE A 124 16.09 -37.31 16.22
C ILE A 124 17.46 -37.93 15.95
N LEU A 125 18.23 -37.39 15.01
CA LEU A 125 19.59 -37.88 14.71
C LEU A 125 20.52 -37.72 15.92
N TYR A 126 20.46 -36.58 16.62
CA TYR A 126 21.23 -36.35 17.84
C TYR A 126 20.92 -37.38 18.93
N PHE A 127 19.64 -37.63 19.21
CA PHE A 127 19.22 -38.59 20.23
C PHE A 127 19.46 -40.05 19.82
N ARG A 128 19.38 -40.38 18.52
CA ARG A 128 19.59 -41.75 18.03
C ARG A 128 21.07 -42.13 17.95
N TYR A 129 21.96 -41.17 17.73
CA TYR A 129 23.39 -41.40 17.52
C TYR A 129 24.30 -40.63 18.51
N PRO A 130 24.11 -40.77 19.83
CA PRO A 130 24.86 -40.01 20.84
C PRO A 130 26.37 -40.28 20.83
N LYS A 131 26.79 -41.45 20.31
CA LYS A 131 28.20 -41.88 20.22
C LYS A 131 29.04 -41.09 19.22
N TYR A 132 28.44 -40.49 18.18
CA TYR A 132 29.18 -39.73 17.17
C TYR A 132 29.41 -38.27 17.59
N PHE A 133 28.51 -37.71 18.40
CA PHE A 133 28.56 -36.30 18.81
C PHE A 133 29.46 -36.05 20.03
N THR A 134 29.62 -37.05 20.91
CA THR A 134 30.56 -37.00 22.05
C THR A 134 32.02 -37.03 21.61
N ARG A 135 32.33 -37.58 20.43
CA ARG A 135 33.68 -37.62 19.85
C ARG A 135 34.15 -36.31 19.21
N LEU A 136 33.24 -35.39 18.89
CA LEU A 136 33.55 -34.10 18.25
C LEU A 136 33.84 -32.97 19.26
N ASN A 137 33.52 -33.16 20.55
CA ASN A 137 33.78 -32.19 21.62
C ASN A 137 35.12 -32.43 22.36
N PHE A 138 35.95 -33.37 21.88
CA PHE A 138 37.24 -33.74 22.46
C PHE A 138 38.37 -33.60 21.41
N ILE A 139 38.54 -32.38 20.88
CA ILE A 139 39.77 -31.83 20.27
C ILE A 139 39.86 -30.37 20.70
#